data_AF-A0A950H669-F1
#
_entry.id   AF-A0A950H669-F1
#
_cell.length_a   1.000
_cell.length_b   1.000
_cell.length_c   1.000
_cell.angle_alpha   90.00
_cell.angle_beta   90.00
_cell.angle_gamma   90.00
#
_symmetry.space_group_name_H-M   'P 1'
#
loop_
_entity.id
_entity.type
_entity.pdbx_description
1 polymer ?
#
loop_
_entity_poly.entity_id
_entity_poly.type
_entity_poly.pdbx_seq_one_letter_code
_entity_poly.pdbx_strand_id
1 'polypeptide(L)'
;MTSVGETLPAAGSVSPATAIADRLDKLGVVIAGLAAVAIFFEPFATFRANRIVSGKGLLLADALPVSFAALGFAVVIGGALIAMMRAKPTLRLAVGALVVAALGALIGLVPAHVVPPANALVRVAPATGFWILIFVFTILITDAIAKLALGPLARVAALAAGGAAVAVILGAGLWSGLSVMKEYATHADSFWQEGARHIELAFVSLAAAVIVGAPLGIACQRSPALRSVTLPVLNIIQTIPSIAMYGLMMAPLALLAARFPVLQEFGVRGIGAAPALLALFLYSLLPVTANVVVGLEQTPKDIVDAAAGMGMTSRQRLFRVELPLALPIILTGVRIVLVQNIGLVTIAALIGGGGFGVFVFQGIGQSATDLVLLGAVPTIALAFAAAILLDALIELVQGRRK
;
A
#
# COMPACT_ATOMS: atom_id res chain seq x y z
N MET A 1 60.13 1.65 48.47
CA MET A 1 59.37 2.56 47.57
C MET A 1 59.33 1.85 46.22
N THR A 2 58.23 1.33 45.69
CA THR A 2 56.80 1.68 45.75
C THR A 2 56.00 0.42 45.42
N SER A 3 55.04 0.05 46.26
CA SER A 3 54.03 -0.98 46.01
C SER A 3 52.91 -0.36 45.17
N VAL A 4 52.75 -0.78 43.93
CA VAL A 4 51.62 -0.39 43.06
C VAL A 4 50.48 -1.36 43.34
N GLY A 5 49.42 -0.86 43.98
CA GLY A 5 48.19 -1.61 44.18
C GLY A 5 47.39 -1.69 42.89
N GLU A 6 47.02 -2.90 42.48
CA GLU A 6 45.98 -3.13 41.48
C GLU A 6 44.62 -2.81 42.10
N THR A 7 44.01 -1.69 41.66
CA THR A 7 42.60 -1.43 41.87
C THR A 7 41.80 -2.09 40.75
N LEU A 8 41.07 -3.17 41.08
CA LEU A 8 39.99 -3.70 40.26
C LEU A 8 39.00 -2.57 39.89
N PRO A 9 38.52 -2.47 38.64
CA PRO A 9 37.52 -1.47 38.30
C PRO A 9 36.20 -1.79 39.02
N ALA A 10 35.70 -0.81 39.78
CA ALA A 10 34.40 -0.87 40.45
C ALA A 10 33.30 -1.11 39.41
N ALA A 11 32.45 -2.12 39.66
CA ALA A 11 31.25 -2.37 38.88
C ALA A 11 30.35 -1.12 38.94
N GLY A 12 30.27 -0.39 37.82
CA GLY A 12 29.44 0.79 37.69
C GLY A 12 27.97 0.44 37.95
N SER A 13 27.37 1.03 38.98
CA SER A 13 25.95 0.95 39.26
C SER A 13 25.19 1.68 38.15
N VAL A 14 24.56 0.92 37.25
CA VAL A 14 23.64 1.47 36.24
C VAL A 14 22.49 2.16 36.98
N SER A 15 22.33 3.47 36.79
CA SER A 15 21.22 4.24 37.35
C SER A 15 19.87 3.60 36.98
N PRO A 16 18.86 3.58 37.88
CA PRO A 16 17.54 3.04 37.55
C PRO A 16 16.92 3.66 36.29
N ALA A 17 17.24 4.91 36.00
CA ALA A 17 16.76 5.63 34.81
C ALA A 17 17.37 5.08 33.50
N THR A 18 18.65 4.70 33.49
CA THR A 18 19.29 4.07 32.32
C THR A 18 18.77 2.65 32.09
N ALA A 19 18.48 1.91 33.17
CA ALA A 19 17.90 0.57 33.09
C ALA A 19 16.48 0.53 32.48
N ILE A 20 15.67 1.58 32.66
CA ILE A 20 14.34 1.71 32.05
C ILE A 20 14.46 2.09 30.57
N ALA A 21 15.33 3.06 30.25
CA ALA A 21 15.54 3.49 28.87
C ALA A 21 16.02 2.34 27.95
N ASP A 22 16.80 1.40 28.48
CA ASP A 22 17.26 0.22 27.75
C ASP A 22 16.16 -0.81 27.46
N ARG A 23 15.03 -0.76 28.15
CA ARG A 23 13.88 -1.66 27.93
C ARG A 23 12.85 -1.12 26.95
N LEU A 24 12.97 0.16 26.56
CA LEU A 24 12.02 0.83 25.67
C LEU A 24 12.43 0.71 24.20
N ASP A 25 11.43 0.48 23.34
CA ASP A 25 11.56 0.51 21.88
C ASP A 25 11.15 1.90 21.36
N LYS A 26 12.01 2.57 20.58
CA LYS A 26 11.77 3.96 20.14
C LYS A 26 10.49 4.09 19.31
N LEU A 27 10.30 3.17 18.35
CA LEU A 27 9.09 3.11 17.54
C LEU A 27 7.87 2.78 18.42
N GLY A 28 8.04 1.83 19.32
CA GLY A 28 7.06 1.44 20.33
C GLY A 28 6.52 2.58 21.19
N VAL A 29 7.40 3.47 21.66
CA VAL A 29 7.02 4.65 22.45
C VAL A 29 6.14 5.59 21.62
N VAL A 30 6.50 5.82 20.35
CA VAL A 30 5.70 6.66 19.44
C VAL A 30 4.32 6.04 19.20
N ILE A 31 4.27 4.73 18.94
CA ILE A 31 3.02 3.98 18.77
C ILE A 31 2.14 4.10 20.02
N ALA A 32 2.71 3.91 21.21
CA ALA A 32 1.98 4.00 22.47
C ALA A 32 1.44 5.41 22.74
N GLY A 33 2.24 6.45 22.48
CA GLY A 33 1.83 7.85 22.62
C GLY A 33 0.67 8.21 21.70
N LEU A 34 0.77 7.85 20.41
CA LEU A 34 -0.30 8.09 19.44
C LEU A 34 -1.56 7.27 19.75
N ALA A 35 -1.41 6.02 20.19
CA ALA A 35 -2.54 5.20 20.62
C ALA A 35 -3.27 5.80 21.84
N ALA A 36 -2.53 6.35 22.81
CA ALA A 36 -3.10 7.04 23.96
C ALA A 36 -3.88 8.29 23.54
N VAL A 37 -3.31 9.13 22.66
CA VAL A 37 -4.03 10.29 22.13
C VAL A 37 -5.32 9.85 21.43
N ALA A 38 -5.21 8.84 20.56
CA ALA A 38 -6.32 8.38 19.75
C ALA A 38 -7.47 7.77 20.56
N ILE A 39 -7.19 7.03 21.63
CA ILE A 39 -8.24 6.35 22.40
C ILE A 39 -8.91 7.26 23.44
N PHE A 40 -8.19 8.23 24.00
CA PHE A 40 -8.70 9.09 25.07
C PHE A 40 -9.25 10.43 24.59
N PHE A 41 -8.74 10.96 23.48
CA PHE A 41 -9.04 12.34 23.06
C PHE A 41 -9.68 12.44 21.69
N GLU A 42 -9.52 11.43 20.83
CA GLU A 42 -10.10 11.43 19.49
C GLU A 42 -11.38 10.59 19.41
N PRO A 43 -12.38 11.01 18.60
CA PRO A 43 -13.57 10.20 18.36
C PRO A 43 -13.22 8.84 17.75
N PHE A 44 -13.79 7.78 18.31
CA PHE A 44 -13.69 6.43 17.78
C PHE A 44 -14.62 6.22 16.58
N ALA A 45 -15.85 6.76 16.67
CA ALA A 45 -16.84 6.71 15.61
C ALA A 45 -17.53 8.06 15.43
N THR A 46 -18.04 8.30 14.22
CA THR A 46 -18.87 9.47 13.91
C THR A 46 -20.30 9.01 13.68
N PHE A 47 -21.23 9.63 14.42
CA PHE A 47 -22.67 9.44 14.25
C PHE A 47 -23.27 10.60 13.47
N ARG A 48 -24.07 10.29 12.45
CA ARG A 48 -24.82 11.25 11.63
C ARG A 48 -26.26 10.78 11.46
N ALA A 49 -27.23 11.66 11.73
CA ALA A 49 -28.65 11.33 11.56
C ALA A 49 -29.02 11.01 10.10
N ASN A 50 -28.34 11.65 9.15
CA ASN A 50 -28.42 11.40 7.71
C ASN A 50 -27.18 11.99 7.01
N ARG A 51 -27.13 12.00 5.67
CA ARG A 51 -25.98 12.53 4.91
C ARG A 51 -25.80 14.05 4.98
N ILE A 52 -26.80 14.81 5.43
CA ILE A 52 -26.83 16.28 5.40
C ILE A 52 -26.41 16.86 6.77
N VAL A 53 -26.78 16.18 7.85
CA VAL A 53 -26.50 16.64 9.21
C VAL A 53 -25.03 16.41 9.57
N SER A 54 -24.41 17.41 10.18
CA SER A 54 -23.05 17.34 10.70
C SER A 54 -22.88 16.18 11.69
N GLY A 55 -21.76 15.48 11.59
CA GLY A 55 -21.48 14.33 12.45
C GLY A 55 -21.11 14.73 13.88
N LYS A 56 -21.65 13.99 14.84
CA LYS A 56 -21.18 14.01 16.23
C LYS A 56 -20.11 12.93 16.40
N GLY A 57 -18.91 13.33 16.81
CA GLY A 57 -17.87 12.39 17.23
C GLY A 57 -18.24 11.74 18.56
N LEU A 58 -18.08 10.42 18.63
CA LEU A 58 -18.27 9.62 19.84
C LEU A 58 -16.92 9.05 20.27
N LEU A 59 -16.53 9.31 21.51
CA LEU A 59 -15.38 8.63 22.12
C LEU A 59 -15.70 7.14 22.28
N LEU A 60 -14.68 6.30 22.49
CA LEU A 60 -14.86 4.85 22.66
C LEU A 60 -15.90 4.50 23.75
N ALA A 61 -15.89 5.26 24.85
CA ALA A 61 -16.82 5.08 25.97
C ALA A 61 -18.29 5.36 25.61
N ASP A 62 -18.54 6.31 24.70
CA ASP A 62 -19.89 6.69 24.28
C ASP A 62 -20.37 5.91 23.05
N ALA A 63 -19.44 5.34 22.29
CA ALA A 63 -19.72 4.62 21.06
C ALA A 63 -20.21 3.18 21.32
N LEU A 64 -19.97 2.63 22.51
CA LEU A 64 -20.18 1.22 22.82
C LEU A 64 -20.79 1.01 24.21
N PRO A 65 -21.46 -0.13 24.44
CA PRO A 65 -21.83 -0.54 25.79
C PRO A 65 -20.60 -0.62 26.69
N VAL A 66 -20.78 -0.34 27.99
CA VAL A 66 -19.70 -0.22 28.98
C VAL A 66 -18.73 -1.41 28.96
N SER A 67 -19.24 -2.64 28.83
CA SER A 67 -18.41 -3.86 28.77
C SER A 67 -17.49 -3.89 27.54
N PHE A 68 -17.99 -3.52 26.38
CA PHE A 68 -17.21 -3.49 25.14
C PHE A 68 -16.27 -2.29 25.08
N ALA A 69 -16.67 -1.14 25.63
CA ALA A 69 -15.78 0.00 25.78
C ALA A 69 -14.60 -0.34 26.70
N ALA A 70 -14.86 -0.95 27.86
CA ALA A 70 -13.82 -1.41 28.79
C ALA A 70 -12.86 -2.42 28.13
N LEU A 71 -13.40 -3.36 27.35
CA LEU A 71 -12.59 -4.27 26.54
C LEU A 71 -11.71 -3.52 25.54
N GLY A 72 -12.25 -2.53 24.83
CA GLY A 72 -11.49 -1.72 23.87
C GLY A 72 -10.35 -0.96 24.53
N PHE A 73 -10.59 -0.32 25.68
CA PHE A 73 -9.53 0.31 26.48
C PHE A 73 -8.46 -0.71 26.91
N ALA A 74 -8.87 -1.86 27.46
CA ALA A 74 -7.94 -2.88 27.92
C ALA A 74 -7.05 -3.41 26.78
N VAL A 75 -7.63 -3.69 25.61
CA VAL A 75 -6.90 -4.20 24.45
C VAL A 75 -5.91 -3.17 23.91
N VAL A 76 -6.32 -1.91 23.73
CA VAL A 76 -5.44 -0.86 23.21
C VAL A 76 -4.35 -0.50 24.20
N ILE A 77 -4.67 -0.34 25.49
CA ILE A 77 -3.67 -0.03 26.52
C ILE A 77 -2.68 -1.19 26.65
N GLY A 78 -3.16 -2.43 26.73
CA GLY A 78 -2.29 -3.61 26.77
C GLY A 78 -1.40 -3.71 25.54
N GLY A 79 -1.96 -3.45 24.35
CA GLY A 79 -1.23 -3.38 23.10
C GLY A 79 -0.15 -2.31 23.08
N ALA A 80 -0.48 -1.09 23.53
CA ALA A 80 0.43 0.04 23.61
C ALA A 80 1.59 -0.22 24.59
N LEU A 81 1.31 -0.83 25.75
CA LEU A 81 2.34 -1.20 26.72
C LEU A 81 3.31 -2.22 26.13
N ILE A 82 2.82 -3.24 25.43
CA ILE A 82 3.69 -4.24 24.76
C ILE A 82 4.46 -3.61 23.59
N ALA A 83 3.84 -2.71 22.84
CA ALA A 83 4.51 -1.98 21.77
C ALA A 83 5.67 -1.15 22.32
N MET A 84 5.48 -0.47 23.44
CA MET A 84 6.49 0.36 24.10
C MET A 84 7.71 -0.43 24.59
N MET A 85 7.54 -1.70 24.96
CA MET A 85 8.62 -2.56 25.43
C MET A 85 9.42 -3.19 24.28
N ARG A 86 10.71 -3.47 24.50
CA ARG A 86 11.54 -4.33 23.63
C ARG A 86 11.13 -5.80 23.73
N ALA A 87 9.90 -6.10 23.31
CA ALA A 87 9.33 -7.44 23.26
C ALA A 87 9.80 -8.23 22.04
N LYS A 88 9.69 -9.56 22.10
CA LYS A 88 9.97 -10.45 20.97
C LYS A 88 9.11 -10.07 19.75
N PRO A 89 9.64 -10.09 18.51
CA PRO A 89 8.86 -9.76 17.32
C PRO A 89 7.58 -10.59 17.16
N THR A 90 7.60 -11.88 17.52
CA THR A 90 6.40 -12.74 17.49
C THR A 90 5.28 -12.24 18.40
N LEU A 91 5.63 -11.78 19.62
CA LEU A 91 4.66 -11.22 20.57
C LEU A 91 4.09 -9.89 20.05
N ARG A 92 4.95 -9.02 19.50
CA ARG A 92 4.52 -7.75 18.90
C ARG A 92 3.58 -7.97 17.71
N LEU A 93 3.87 -8.95 16.87
CA LEU A 93 3.01 -9.35 15.76
C LEU A 93 1.65 -9.86 16.27
N ALA A 94 1.65 -10.81 17.21
CA ALA A 94 0.43 -11.40 17.75
C ALA A 94 -0.46 -10.35 18.42
N VAL A 95 0.13 -9.48 19.24
CA VAL A 95 -0.59 -8.41 19.95
C VAL A 95 -1.09 -7.36 18.98
N GLY A 96 -0.27 -6.91 18.02
CA GLY A 96 -0.71 -5.97 16.99
C GLY A 96 -1.88 -6.52 16.18
N ALA A 97 -1.81 -7.78 15.74
CA ALA A 97 -2.89 -8.44 15.01
C ALA A 97 -4.16 -8.58 15.86
N LEU A 98 -4.03 -8.96 17.14
CA LEU A 98 -5.15 -9.05 18.08
C LEU A 98 -5.83 -7.69 18.27
N VAL A 99 -5.04 -6.62 18.46
CA VAL A 99 -5.58 -5.26 18.65
C VAL A 99 -6.31 -4.80 17.39
N VAL A 100 -5.71 -4.97 16.19
CA VAL A 100 -6.38 -4.61 14.93
C VAL A 100 -7.68 -5.39 14.73
N ALA A 101 -7.68 -6.70 15.00
CA ALA A 101 -8.88 -7.52 14.91
C ALA A 101 -9.96 -7.09 15.92
N ALA A 102 -9.58 -6.81 17.16
CA ALA A 102 -10.48 -6.32 18.20
C ALA A 102 -11.08 -4.96 17.82
N LEU A 103 -10.27 -4.01 17.35
CA LEU A 103 -10.75 -2.71 16.88
C LEU A 103 -11.73 -2.86 15.72
N GLY A 104 -11.42 -3.73 14.76
CA GLY A 104 -12.32 -4.08 13.65
C GLY A 104 -13.65 -4.66 14.13
N ALA A 105 -13.63 -5.53 15.14
CA ALA A 105 -14.86 -6.07 15.72
C ALA A 105 -15.66 -4.99 16.48
N LEU A 106 -14.99 -4.20 17.33
CA LEU A 106 -15.60 -3.16 18.13
C LEU A 106 -16.27 -2.07 17.29
N ILE A 107 -15.64 -1.62 16.20
CA ILE A 107 -16.26 -0.61 15.33
C ILE A 107 -17.55 -1.14 14.67
N GLY A 108 -17.62 -2.44 14.38
CA GLY A 108 -18.81 -3.10 13.84
C GLY A 108 -19.99 -3.17 14.82
N LEU A 109 -19.72 -3.10 16.13
CA LEU A 109 -20.76 -3.11 17.17
C LEU A 109 -21.38 -1.73 17.42
N VAL A 110 -20.70 -0.65 17.03
CA VAL A 110 -21.16 0.73 17.26
C VAL A 110 -22.56 0.98 16.68
N PRO A 111 -22.86 0.65 15.40
CA PRO A 111 -24.18 0.91 14.84
C PRO A 111 -25.32 0.26 15.62
N ALA A 112 -25.12 -0.96 16.12
CA ALA A 112 -26.14 -1.66 16.91
C ALA A 112 -26.43 -0.98 18.26
N HIS A 113 -25.48 -0.21 18.78
CA HIS A 113 -25.64 0.51 20.04
C HIS A 113 -26.27 1.91 19.86
N VAL A 114 -25.84 2.64 18.84
CA VAL A 114 -26.17 4.07 18.69
C VAL A 114 -27.31 4.36 17.72
N VAL A 115 -27.65 3.41 16.84
CA VAL A 115 -28.71 3.61 15.84
C VAL A 115 -30.05 3.17 16.42
N PRO A 116 -31.06 4.07 16.47
CA PRO A 116 -32.40 3.68 16.88
C PRO A 116 -33.00 2.62 15.93
N PRO A 117 -33.81 1.69 16.45
CA PRO A 117 -34.49 0.69 15.62
C PRO A 117 -35.26 1.33 14.47
N ALA A 118 -35.20 0.71 13.29
CA ALA A 118 -35.90 1.11 12.07
C ALA A 118 -35.48 2.44 11.40
N ASN A 119 -34.36 3.07 11.77
CA ASN A 119 -33.88 4.27 11.09
C ASN A 119 -32.77 3.98 10.05
N ALA A 120 -33.18 3.77 8.79
CA ALA A 120 -32.27 3.48 7.68
C ALA A 120 -31.38 4.67 7.26
N LEU A 121 -31.77 5.90 7.61
CA LEU A 121 -31.06 7.12 7.18
C LEU A 121 -29.77 7.35 7.96
N VAL A 122 -29.67 6.81 9.18
CA VAL A 122 -28.54 7.03 10.08
C VAL A 122 -27.25 6.44 9.52
N ARG A 123 -26.18 7.21 9.65
CA ARG A 123 -24.84 6.91 9.17
C ARG A 123 -23.87 6.85 10.34
N VAL A 124 -23.18 5.73 10.48
CA VAL A 124 -22.13 5.49 11.48
C VAL A 124 -20.86 5.12 10.73
N ALA A 125 -19.79 5.87 10.97
CA ALA A 125 -18.52 5.68 10.28
C ALA A 125 -17.37 5.64 11.28
N PRO A 126 -16.27 4.92 10.97
CA PRO A 126 -15.05 5.02 11.75
C PRO A 126 -14.49 6.45 11.70
N ALA A 127 -14.07 6.97 12.85
CA ALA A 127 -13.56 8.33 13.00
C ALA A 127 -12.03 8.35 13.21
N THR A 128 -11.47 9.55 13.41
CA THR A 128 -10.02 9.79 13.48
C THR A 128 -9.31 8.88 14.49
N GLY A 129 -9.87 8.70 15.69
CA GLY A 129 -9.30 7.83 16.72
C GLY A 129 -9.18 6.38 16.25
N PHE A 130 -10.21 5.84 15.60
CA PHE A 130 -10.15 4.50 15.01
C PHE A 130 -9.05 4.39 13.95
N TRP A 131 -8.97 5.35 13.01
CA TRP A 131 -7.98 5.30 11.94
C TRP A 131 -6.54 5.43 12.44
N ILE A 132 -6.28 6.28 13.45
CA ILE A 132 -4.97 6.38 14.08
C ILE A 132 -4.61 5.05 14.75
N LEU A 133 -5.54 4.44 15.50
CA LEU A 133 -5.31 3.15 16.16
C LEU A 133 -4.99 2.05 15.15
N ILE A 134 -5.79 1.90 14.09
CA ILE A 134 -5.52 0.94 13.01
C ILE A 134 -4.14 1.20 12.38
N PHE A 135 -3.80 2.46 12.11
CA PHE A 135 -2.53 2.84 11.51
C PHE A 135 -1.33 2.45 12.39
N VAL A 136 -1.32 2.85 13.67
CA VAL A 136 -0.16 2.63 14.54
C VAL A 136 0.04 1.14 14.88
N PHE A 137 -1.04 0.36 15.05
CA PHE A 137 -0.93 -1.08 15.27
C PHE A 137 -0.61 -1.85 13.98
N THR A 138 -0.98 -1.34 12.80
CA THR A 138 -0.50 -1.89 11.52
C THR A 138 1.00 -1.63 11.32
N ILE A 139 1.52 -0.48 11.77
CA ILE A 139 2.97 -0.22 11.82
C ILE A 139 3.66 -1.21 12.75
N LEU A 140 3.09 -1.48 13.94
CA LEU A 140 3.64 -2.48 14.87
C LEU A 140 3.75 -3.87 14.22
N ILE A 141 2.69 -4.30 13.52
CA ILE A 141 2.66 -5.56 12.75
C ILE A 141 3.76 -5.56 11.68
N THR A 142 3.88 -4.47 10.91
CA THR A 142 4.83 -4.35 9.81
C THR A 142 6.29 -4.37 10.31
N ASP A 143 6.59 -3.65 11.39
CA ASP A 143 7.89 -3.67 12.08
C ASP A 143 8.22 -5.09 12.58
N ALA A 144 7.25 -5.77 13.19
CA ALA A 144 7.43 -7.13 13.67
C ALA A 144 7.69 -8.14 12.53
N ILE A 145 6.94 -8.05 11.42
CA ILE A 145 7.15 -8.89 10.23
C ILE A 145 8.54 -8.65 9.64
N ALA A 146 8.98 -7.39 9.54
CA ALA A 146 10.31 -7.05 9.05
C ALA A 146 11.42 -7.66 9.93
N LYS A 147 11.27 -7.57 11.26
CA LYS A 147 12.21 -8.16 12.23
C LYS A 147 12.22 -9.68 12.26
N LEU A 148 11.10 -10.33 11.92
CA LEU A 148 11.02 -11.79 11.83
C LEU A 148 11.71 -12.35 10.58
N ALA A 149 12.04 -11.51 9.60
CA ALA A 149 12.61 -11.92 8.32
C ALA A 149 11.83 -13.09 7.69
N LEU A 150 10.49 -12.99 7.72
CA LEU A 150 9.60 -14.04 7.22
C LEU A 150 9.97 -14.41 5.79
N GLY A 151 10.06 -15.70 5.49
CA GLY A 151 10.22 -16.18 4.12
C GLY A 151 9.01 -15.82 3.24
N PRO A 152 9.13 -15.98 1.91
CA PRO A 152 8.13 -15.48 0.96
C PRO A 152 6.75 -16.09 1.18
N LEU A 153 6.68 -17.41 1.41
CA LEU A 153 5.42 -18.10 1.69
C LEU A 153 4.77 -17.66 3.00
N ALA A 154 5.56 -17.37 4.03
CA ALA A 154 5.04 -16.88 5.30
C ALA A 154 4.45 -15.46 5.18
N ARG A 155 5.02 -14.59 4.34
CA ARG A 155 4.43 -13.28 4.03
C ARG A 155 3.11 -13.41 3.29
N VAL A 156 3.02 -14.32 2.32
CA VAL A 156 1.77 -14.62 1.59
C VAL A 156 0.73 -15.21 2.53
N ALA A 157 1.12 -16.13 3.42
CA ALA A 157 0.23 -16.70 4.42
C ALA A 157 -0.29 -15.64 5.40
N ALA A 158 0.55 -14.69 5.83
CA ALA A 158 0.13 -13.58 6.67
C ALA A 158 -0.88 -12.66 5.96
N LEU A 159 -0.64 -12.34 4.68
CA LEU A 159 -1.60 -11.61 3.85
C LEU A 159 -2.93 -12.35 3.71
N ALA A 160 -2.88 -13.65 3.43
CA ALA A 160 -4.06 -14.49 3.30
C ALA A 160 -4.84 -14.60 4.62
N ALA A 161 -4.15 -14.71 5.76
CA ALA A 161 -4.77 -14.71 7.08
C ALA A 161 -5.46 -13.38 7.39
N GLY A 162 -4.83 -12.24 7.05
CA GLY A 162 -5.44 -10.92 7.17
C GLY A 162 -6.69 -10.78 6.29
N GLY A 163 -6.61 -11.21 5.02
CA GLY A 163 -7.74 -11.22 4.10
C GLY A 163 -8.89 -12.12 4.56
N ALA A 164 -8.56 -13.30 5.08
CA ALA A 164 -9.54 -14.24 5.64
C ALA A 164 -10.23 -13.65 6.89
N ALA A 165 -9.49 -12.97 7.77
CA ALA A 165 -10.07 -12.30 8.93
C ALA A 165 -11.08 -11.23 8.52
N VAL A 166 -10.74 -10.41 7.52
CA VAL A 166 -11.68 -9.40 6.97
C VAL A 166 -12.89 -10.10 6.33
N ALA A 167 -12.69 -11.17 5.55
CA ALA A 167 -13.77 -11.92 4.94
C ALA A 167 -14.73 -12.54 5.97
N VAL A 168 -14.21 -13.06 7.09
CA VAL A 168 -15.02 -13.57 8.20
C VAL A 168 -15.84 -12.46 8.84
N ILE A 169 -15.25 -11.29 9.09
CA ILE A 169 -15.96 -10.12 9.65
C ILE A 169 -17.10 -9.68 8.72
N LEU A 170 -16.84 -9.60 7.41
CA LEU A 170 -17.83 -9.22 6.42
C LEU A 170 -18.94 -10.28 6.28
N GLY A 171 -18.57 -11.56 6.20
CA GLY A 171 -19.51 -12.69 6.05
C GLY A 171 -20.39 -12.91 7.28
N ALA A 172 -19.87 -12.61 8.48
CA ALA A 172 -20.66 -12.59 9.72
C ALA A 172 -21.61 -11.38 9.81
N GLY A 173 -21.56 -10.44 8.87
CA GLY A 173 -22.39 -9.24 8.89
C GLY A 173 -22.02 -8.23 9.97
N LEU A 174 -20.86 -8.37 10.62
CA LEU A 174 -20.44 -7.52 11.74
C LEU A 174 -20.29 -6.05 11.33
N TRP A 175 -19.98 -5.77 10.06
CA TRP A 175 -19.88 -4.42 9.52
C TRP A 175 -21.11 -3.95 8.76
N SER A 176 -22.17 -4.74 8.67
CA SER A 176 -23.38 -4.42 7.88
C SER A 176 -24.03 -3.07 8.28
N GLY A 177 -23.92 -2.68 9.55
CA GLY A 177 -24.45 -1.41 10.06
C GLY A 177 -23.60 -0.18 9.73
N LEU A 178 -22.34 -0.35 9.31
CA LEU A 178 -21.43 0.75 8.99
C LEU A 178 -21.84 1.42 7.67
N SER A 179 -21.69 2.74 7.62
CA SER A 179 -22.06 3.54 6.45
C SER A 179 -21.38 3.07 5.17
N VAL A 180 -20.09 2.71 5.22
CA VAL A 180 -19.35 2.21 4.06
C VAL A 180 -19.98 0.94 3.47
N MET A 181 -20.50 0.05 4.33
CA MET A 181 -21.16 -1.18 3.88
C MET A 181 -22.56 -0.90 3.32
N LYS A 182 -23.24 0.13 3.85
CA LYS A 182 -24.49 0.62 3.25
C LYS A 182 -24.26 1.25 1.87
N GLU A 183 -23.16 1.98 1.68
CA GLU A 183 -22.76 2.50 0.36
C GLU A 183 -22.42 1.34 -0.60
N TYR A 184 -21.63 0.36 -0.13
CA TYR A 184 -21.33 -0.84 -0.90
C TYR A 184 -22.60 -1.56 -1.36
N ALA A 185 -23.56 -1.80 -0.47
CA ALA A 185 -24.82 -2.47 -0.82
C ALA A 185 -25.61 -1.72 -1.89
N THR A 186 -25.51 -0.39 -1.92
CA THR A 186 -26.16 0.46 -2.94
C THR A 186 -25.41 0.45 -4.27
N HIS A 187 -24.12 0.12 -4.28
CA HIS A 187 -23.23 0.23 -5.44
C HIS A 187 -22.52 -1.07 -5.79
N ALA A 188 -23.03 -2.23 -5.35
CA ALA A 188 -22.32 -3.49 -5.41
C ALA A 188 -21.93 -3.89 -6.85
N ASP A 189 -22.84 -3.76 -7.80
CA ASP A 189 -22.56 -4.10 -9.21
C ASP A 189 -21.46 -3.21 -9.80
N SER A 190 -21.59 -1.89 -9.62
CA SER A 190 -20.58 -0.93 -10.06
C SER A 190 -19.25 -1.14 -9.34
N PHE A 191 -19.26 -1.53 -8.06
CA PHE A 191 -18.04 -1.75 -7.28
C PHE A 191 -17.15 -2.81 -7.91
N TRP A 192 -17.73 -3.93 -8.31
CA TRP A 192 -16.96 -5.02 -8.93
C TRP A 192 -16.53 -4.68 -10.36
N GLN A 193 -17.36 -3.98 -11.13
CA GLN A 193 -17.00 -3.50 -12.46
C GLN A 193 -15.82 -2.52 -12.40
N GLU A 194 -15.90 -1.53 -11.52
CA GLU A 194 -14.83 -0.56 -11.32
C GLU A 194 -13.59 -1.22 -10.71
N GLY A 195 -13.73 -2.23 -9.83
CA GLY A 195 -12.61 -3.01 -9.33
C GLY A 195 -11.87 -3.76 -10.44
N ALA A 196 -12.60 -4.44 -11.33
CA ALA A 196 -12.02 -5.10 -12.50
C ALA A 196 -11.33 -4.09 -13.43
N ARG A 197 -11.97 -2.94 -13.69
CA ARG A 197 -11.39 -1.84 -14.46
C ARG A 197 -10.11 -1.31 -13.84
N HIS A 198 -10.07 -1.20 -12.51
CA HIS A 198 -8.90 -0.71 -11.78
C HIS A 198 -7.69 -1.64 -12.00
N ILE A 199 -7.91 -2.95 -11.88
CA ILE A 199 -6.89 -3.98 -12.12
C ILE A 199 -6.45 -3.95 -13.58
N GLU A 200 -7.40 -3.93 -14.52
CA GLU A 200 -7.09 -3.89 -15.96
C GLU A 200 -6.17 -2.71 -16.30
N LEU A 201 -6.54 -1.49 -15.87
CA LEU A 201 -5.74 -0.29 -16.13
C LEU A 201 -4.33 -0.40 -15.54
N ALA A 202 -4.20 -0.87 -14.29
CA ALA A 202 -2.91 -0.97 -13.62
C ALA A 202 -1.98 -1.99 -14.30
N PHE A 203 -2.50 -3.18 -14.61
CA PHE A 203 -1.69 -4.28 -15.16
C PHE A 203 -1.42 -4.12 -16.65
N VAL A 204 -2.39 -3.66 -17.45
CA VAL A 204 -2.19 -3.49 -18.90
C VAL A 204 -1.18 -2.38 -19.19
N SER A 205 -1.28 -1.24 -18.49
CA SER A 205 -0.32 -0.15 -18.66
C SER A 205 1.09 -0.53 -18.21
N LEU A 206 1.23 -1.29 -17.11
CA LEU A 206 2.50 -1.85 -16.66
C LEU A 206 3.07 -2.84 -17.66
N ALA A 207 2.25 -3.77 -18.18
CA ALA A 207 2.70 -4.76 -19.15
C ALA A 207 3.23 -4.08 -20.43
N ALA A 208 2.50 -3.09 -20.95
CA ALA A 208 2.96 -2.28 -22.07
C ALA A 208 4.28 -1.57 -21.75
N ALA A 209 4.41 -1.00 -20.56
CA ALA A 209 5.63 -0.32 -20.13
C ALA A 209 6.82 -1.28 -19.97
N VAL A 210 6.61 -2.53 -19.54
CA VAL A 210 7.66 -3.56 -19.50
C VAL A 210 8.07 -3.97 -20.90
N ILE A 211 7.11 -4.18 -21.81
CA ILE A 211 7.36 -4.57 -23.21
C ILE A 211 8.21 -3.51 -23.92
N VAL A 212 7.98 -2.22 -23.66
CA VAL A 212 8.70 -1.13 -24.33
C VAL A 212 9.93 -0.69 -23.53
N GLY A 213 9.78 -0.52 -22.22
CA GLY A 213 10.80 -0.02 -21.30
C GLY A 213 11.95 -0.98 -21.08
N ALA A 214 11.73 -2.30 -21.09
CA ALA A 214 12.84 -3.25 -20.94
C ALA A 214 13.79 -3.25 -22.15
N PRO A 215 13.33 -3.33 -23.42
CA PRO A 215 14.19 -3.12 -24.57
C PRO A 215 14.88 -1.75 -24.58
N LEU A 216 14.17 -0.67 -24.23
CA LEU A 216 14.75 0.66 -24.11
C LEU A 216 15.86 0.71 -23.05
N GLY A 217 15.67 0.06 -21.91
CA GLY A 217 16.67 -0.01 -20.84
C GLY A 217 17.92 -0.78 -21.26
N ILE A 218 17.75 -1.91 -21.95
CA ILE A 218 18.86 -2.68 -22.54
C ILE A 218 19.62 -1.81 -23.56
N ALA A 219 18.91 -1.07 -24.41
CA ALA A 219 19.53 -0.19 -25.39
C ALA A 219 20.28 0.98 -24.73
N CYS A 220 19.71 1.58 -23.67
CA CYS A 220 20.35 2.65 -22.90
C CYS A 220 21.62 2.16 -22.19
N GLN A 221 21.61 0.94 -21.66
CA GLN A 221 22.81 0.38 -21.02
C GLN A 221 23.97 0.20 -22.01
N ARG A 222 23.65 -0.11 -23.27
CA ARG A 222 24.67 -0.30 -24.33
C ARG A 222 25.14 1.00 -24.99
N SER A 223 24.31 2.05 -24.94
CA SER A 223 24.58 3.32 -25.61
C SER A 223 24.49 4.50 -24.62
N PRO A 224 25.63 5.07 -24.20
CA PRO A 224 25.66 6.25 -23.35
C PRO A 224 24.90 7.43 -23.95
N ALA A 225 24.95 7.60 -25.28
CA ALA A 225 24.22 8.64 -26.00
C ALA A 225 22.70 8.45 -25.94
N LEU A 226 22.22 7.20 -26.06
CA LEU A 226 20.79 6.91 -25.91
C LEU A 226 20.35 7.16 -24.47
N ARG A 227 21.13 6.70 -23.48
CA ARG A 227 20.85 6.93 -22.06
C ARG A 227 20.75 8.42 -21.72
N SER A 228 21.68 9.24 -22.21
CA SER A 228 21.74 10.68 -21.92
C SER A 228 20.56 11.47 -22.50
N VAL A 229 19.79 10.89 -23.42
CA VAL A 229 18.58 11.50 -23.99
C VAL A 229 17.32 10.84 -23.40
N THR A 230 17.25 9.52 -23.43
CA THR A 230 16.04 8.76 -23.05
C THR A 230 15.68 8.97 -21.59
N LEU A 231 16.61 8.80 -20.64
CA LEU A 231 16.27 8.93 -19.22
C LEU A 231 15.83 10.35 -18.83
N PRO A 232 16.49 11.44 -19.29
CA PRO A 232 16.00 12.79 -19.05
C PRO A 232 14.62 13.08 -19.67
N VAL A 233 14.35 12.62 -20.90
CA VAL A 233 13.03 12.80 -21.53
C VAL A 233 11.93 12.09 -20.73
N LEU A 234 12.17 10.83 -20.35
CA LEU A 234 11.21 10.08 -19.53
C LEU A 234 11.05 10.69 -18.13
N ASN A 235 12.10 11.34 -17.59
CA ASN A 235 12.02 12.11 -16.35
C ASN A 235 11.11 13.33 -16.50
N ILE A 236 11.27 14.13 -17.57
CA ILE A 236 10.41 15.28 -17.84
C ILE A 236 8.93 14.86 -17.87
N ILE A 237 8.63 13.75 -18.55
CA ILE A 237 7.26 13.19 -18.61
C ILE A 237 6.71 12.90 -17.21
N GLN A 238 7.48 12.25 -16.34
CA GLN A 238 7.05 11.93 -14.97
C GLN A 238 6.93 13.16 -14.05
N THR A 239 7.62 14.26 -14.34
CA THR A 239 7.52 15.49 -13.53
C THR A 239 6.24 16.28 -13.78
N ILE A 240 5.52 16.00 -14.88
CA ILE A 240 4.21 16.58 -15.12
C ILE A 240 3.25 16.03 -14.04
N PRO A 241 2.35 16.84 -13.44
CA PRO A 241 1.33 16.32 -12.53
C PRO A 241 0.39 15.35 -13.25
N SER A 242 0.01 14.23 -12.62
CA SER A 242 -0.81 13.18 -13.28
C SER A 242 -2.14 13.70 -13.82
N ILE A 243 -2.84 14.56 -13.06
CA ILE A 243 -4.07 15.24 -13.50
C ILE A 243 -3.82 16.05 -14.77
N ALA A 244 -2.69 16.79 -14.83
CA ALA A 244 -2.33 17.59 -15.99
C ALA A 244 -1.95 16.72 -17.19
N MET A 245 -1.23 15.60 -16.98
CA MET A 245 -0.94 14.64 -18.04
C MET A 245 -2.23 14.08 -18.64
N TYR A 246 -3.19 13.67 -17.81
CA TYR A 246 -4.47 13.16 -18.29
C TYR A 246 -5.21 14.23 -19.13
N GLY A 247 -5.22 15.48 -18.69
CA GLY A 247 -5.75 16.62 -19.45
C GLY A 247 -5.03 16.85 -20.78
N LEU A 248 -3.68 16.78 -20.77
CA LEU A 248 -2.84 16.95 -21.96
C LEU A 248 -3.13 15.87 -23.02
N MET A 249 -3.46 14.65 -22.60
CA MET A 249 -3.79 13.55 -23.52
C MET A 249 -5.18 13.68 -24.14
N MET A 250 -6.10 14.45 -23.54
CA MET A 250 -7.48 14.52 -24.04
C MET A 250 -7.57 15.07 -25.46
N ALA A 251 -6.97 16.23 -25.71
CA ALA A 251 -7.08 16.89 -27.01
C ALA A 251 -6.38 16.11 -28.14
N PRO A 252 -5.13 15.63 -27.99
CA PRO A 252 -4.47 14.82 -29.01
C PRO A 252 -5.23 13.52 -29.34
N LEU A 253 -5.72 12.79 -28.33
CA LEU A 253 -6.47 11.56 -28.56
C LEU A 253 -7.85 11.81 -29.17
N ALA A 254 -8.53 12.90 -28.81
CA ALA A 254 -9.77 13.31 -29.46
C ALA A 254 -9.54 13.63 -30.95
N LEU A 255 -8.48 14.37 -31.28
CA LEU A 255 -8.13 14.70 -32.66
C LEU A 255 -7.77 13.45 -33.47
N LEU A 256 -7.00 12.52 -32.90
CA LEU A 256 -6.66 11.24 -33.54
C LEU A 256 -7.91 10.39 -33.79
N ALA A 257 -8.79 10.28 -32.80
CA ALA A 257 -10.05 9.57 -32.92
C ALA A 257 -11.00 10.18 -33.97
N ALA A 258 -11.00 11.50 -34.12
CA ALA A 258 -11.77 12.19 -35.15
C ALA A 258 -11.20 11.99 -36.56
N ARG A 259 -9.86 11.91 -36.69
CA ARG A 259 -9.17 11.68 -37.98
C ARG A 259 -9.26 10.23 -38.45
N PHE A 260 -9.26 9.28 -37.52
CA PHE A 260 -9.29 7.85 -37.82
C PHE A 260 -10.44 7.17 -37.05
N PRO A 261 -11.66 7.14 -37.61
CA PRO A 261 -12.84 6.61 -36.93
C PRO A 261 -12.70 5.16 -36.45
N VAL A 262 -11.92 4.34 -37.16
CA VAL A 262 -11.56 2.96 -36.76
C VAL A 262 -10.94 2.91 -35.36
N LEU A 263 -10.19 3.93 -34.93
CA LEU A 263 -9.60 3.98 -33.59
C LEU A 263 -10.67 4.08 -32.48
N GLN A 264 -11.84 4.64 -32.78
CA GLN A 264 -12.94 4.71 -31.81
C GLN A 264 -13.54 3.33 -31.53
N GLU A 265 -13.51 2.43 -32.51
CA GLU A 265 -13.92 1.02 -32.35
C GLU A 265 -12.97 0.29 -31.41
N PHE A 266 -11.68 0.65 -31.41
CA PHE A 266 -10.67 0.17 -30.46
C PHE A 266 -10.69 0.93 -29.11
N GLY A 267 -11.68 1.79 -28.86
CA GLY A 267 -11.84 2.50 -27.60
C GLY A 267 -10.94 3.73 -27.42
N VAL A 268 -10.25 4.19 -28.48
CA VAL A 268 -9.45 5.41 -28.44
C VAL A 268 -10.36 6.63 -28.53
N ARG A 269 -10.39 7.40 -27.45
CA ARG A 269 -11.21 8.61 -27.30
C ARG A 269 -10.44 9.65 -26.49
N GLY A 270 -10.87 10.91 -26.54
CA GLY A 270 -10.27 11.99 -25.75
C GLY A 270 -10.50 11.87 -24.25
N ILE A 271 -11.50 11.12 -23.80
CA ILE A 271 -11.75 10.83 -22.39
C ILE A 271 -11.89 9.33 -22.20
N GLY A 272 -11.71 8.88 -20.96
CA GLY A 272 -11.92 7.50 -20.58
C GLY A 272 -10.66 6.66 -20.47
N ALA A 273 -10.82 5.38 -20.79
CA ALA A 273 -9.83 4.32 -20.73
C ALA A 273 -8.49 4.64 -21.41
N ALA A 274 -8.54 5.13 -22.65
CA ALA A 274 -7.36 5.30 -23.50
C ALA A 274 -6.37 6.36 -22.97
N PRO A 275 -6.78 7.61 -22.67
CA PRO A 275 -5.88 8.59 -22.06
C PRO A 275 -5.33 8.13 -20.70
N ALA A 276 -6.14 7.40 -19.92
CA ALA A 276 -5.69 6.84 -18.65
C ALA A 276 -4.56 5.82 -18.86
N LEU A 277 -4.76 4.83 -19.74
CA LEU A 277 -3.76 3.81 -20.07
C LEU A 277 -2.47 4.43 -20.60
N LEU A 278 -2.58 5.41 -21.50
CA LEU A 278 -1.41 6.06 -22.11
C LEU A 278 -0.59 6.81 -21.06
N ALA A 279 -1.23 7.59 -20.19
CA ALA A 279 -0.53 8.31 -19.14
C ALA A 279 0.08 7.33 -18.10
N LEU A 280 -0.64 6.29 -17.67
CA LEU A 280 -0.08 5.26 -16.78
C LEU A 280 1.14 4.56 -17.40
N PHE A 281 1.06 4.23 -18.70
CA PHE A 281 2.17 3.68 -19.47
C PHE A 281 3.37 4.63 -19.48
N LEU A 282 3.15 5.91 -19.80
CA LEU A 282 4.19 6.93 -19.83
C LEU A 282 4.88 7.12 -18.47
N TYR A 283 4.12 7.11 -17.37
CA TYR A 283 4.68 7.21 -16.02
C TYR A 283 5.46 5.96 -15.65
N SER A 284 5.04 4.80 -16.14
CA SER A 284 5.70 3.53 -15.92
C SER A 284 7.02 3.39 -16.71
N LEU A 285 7.18 4.10 -17.83
CA LEU A 285 8.35 3.93 -18.71
C LEU A 285 9.68 4.27 -18.05
N LEU A 286 9.78 5.41 -17.35
CA LEU A 286 11.05 5.80 -16.71
C LEU A 286 11.50 4.77 -15.66
N PRO A 287 10.70 4.45 -14.63
CA PRO A 287 11.13 3.52 -13.59
C PRO A 287 11.41 2.12 -14.14
N VAL A 288 10.66 1.61 -15.12
CA VAL A 288 10.99 0.33 -15.79
C VAL A 288 12.34 0.43 -16.51
N THR A 289 12.51 1.44 -17.37
CA THR A 289 13.74 1.62 -18.17
C THR A 289 14.97 1.81 -17.27
N ALA A 290 14.84 2.64 -16.23
CA ALA A 290 15.91 2.94 -15.29
C ALA A 290 16.31 1.69 -14.47
N ASN A 291 15.36 0.89 -13.99
CA ASN A 291 15.67 -0.34 -13.25
C ASN A 291 16.32 -1.40 -14.13
N VAL A 292 16.03 -1.43 -15.42
CA VAL A 292 16.71 -2.32 -16.37
C VAL A 292 18.15 -1.89 -16.60
N VAL A 293 18.41 -0.58 -16.75
CA VAL A 293 19.79 -0.04 -16.84
C VAL A 293 20.57 -0.39 -15.57
N VAL A 294 20.04 -0.07 -14.40
CA VAL A 294 20.69 -0.34 -13.11
C VAL A 294 20.91 -1.84 -12.90
N GLY A 295 19.93 -2.68 -13.24
CA GLY A 295 20.04 -4.13 -13.12
C GLY A 295 21.19 -4.72 -13.93
N LEU A 296 21.34 -4.27 -15.18
CA LEU A 296 22.44 -4.70 -16.05
C LEU A 296 23.79 -4.15 -15.58
N GLU A 297 23.84 -2.91 -15.07
CA GLU A 297 25.07 -2.29 -14.53
C GLU A 297 25.58 -2.99 -13.26
N GLN A 298 24.67 -3.52 -12.43
CA GLN A 298 25.00 -4.22 -11.19
C GLN A 298 25.40 -5.69 -11.41
N THR A 299 25.43 -6.18 -12.65
CA THR A 299 25.89 -7.53 -12.96
C THR A 299 27.40 -7.67 -12.70
N PRO A 300 27.88 -8.71 -11.98
CA PRO A 300 29.31 -8.87 -11.69
C PRO A 300 30.17 -8.97 -12.96
N LYS A 301 31.13 -8.05 -13.10
CA LYS A 301 32.00 -7.96 -14.30
C LYS A 301 32.78 -9.25 -14.54
N ASP A 302 33.31 -9.87 -13.49
CA ASP A 302 34.09 -11.11 -13.59
C ASP A 302 33.29 -12.26 -14.25
N ILE A 303 31.98 -12.35 -13.97
CA ILE A 303 31.10 -13.36 -14.58
C ILE A 303 30.85 -13.03 -16.06
N VAL A 304 30.68 -11.75 -16.39
CA VAL A 304 30.47 -11.27 -17.76
C VAL A 304 31.73 -11.49 -18.61
N ASP A 305 32.91 -11.25 -18.05
CA ASP A 305 34.21 -11.45 -18.69
C ASP A 305 34.52 -12.94 -18.86
N ALA A 306 34.22 -13.77 -17.86
CA ALA A 306 34.32 -15.23 -17.98
C ALA A 306 33.41 -15.78 -19.09
N ALA A 307 32.16 -15.28 -19.19
CA ALA A 307 31.25 -15.65 -20.26
C ALA A 307 31.78 -15.25 -21.65
N ALA A 308 32.43 -14.09 -21.75
CA ALA A 308 33.11 -13.67 -22.97
C ALA A 308 34.31 -14.57 -23.30
N GLY A 309 35.12 -14.95 -22.30
CA GLY A 309 36.24 -15.88 -22.43
C GLY A 309 35.83 -17.29 -22.87
N MET A 310 34.61 -17.71 -22.58
CA MET A 310 34.00 -18.95 -23.09
C MET A 310 33.46 -18.85 -24.53
N GLY A 311 33.67 -17.72 -25.22
CA GLY A 311 33.25 -17.51 -26.61
C GLY A 311 31.77 -17.15 -26.78
N MET A 312 31.07 -16.73 -25.72
CA MET A 312 29.67 -16.29 -25.86
C MET A 312 29.58 -14.98 -26.64
N THR A 313 28.68 -14.94 -27.63
CA THR A 313 28.33 -13.70 -28.34
C THR A 313 27.61 -12.72 -27.40
N SER A 314 27.61 -11.42 -27.72
CA SER A 314 26.91 -10.39 -26.93
C SER A 314 25.42 -10.67 -26.73
N ARG A 315 24.77 -11.37 -27.67
CA ARG A 315 23.36 -11.80 -27.54
C ARG A 315 23.23 -12.98 -26.58
N GLN A 316 24.10 -13.98 -26.70
CA GLN A 316 24.12 -15.12 -25.78
C GLN A 316 24.41 -14.66 -24.34
N ARG A 317 25.41 -13.80 -24.15
CA ARG A 317 25.75 -13.23 -22.86
C ARG A 317 24.61 -12.43 -22.24
N LEU A 318 23.94 -11.58 -23.03
CA LEU A 318 22.78 -10.83 -22.57
C LEU A 318 21.67 -11.76 -22.04
N PHE A 319 21.22 -12.72 -22.84
CA PHE A 319 20.06 -13.54 -22.49
C PHE A 319 20.37 -14.67 -21.50
N ARG A 320 21.61 -15.17 -21.46
CA ARG A 320 21.99 -16.32 -20.62
C ARG A 320 22.73 -15.94 -19.33
N VAL A 321 23.28 -14.72 -19.24
CA VAL A 321 24.09 -14.29 -18.10
C VAL A 321 23.57 -12.97 -17.54
N GLU A 322 23.62 -11.89 -18.31
CA GLU A 322 23.33 -10.54 -17.80
C GLU A 322 21.85 -10.39 -17.38
N LEU A 323 20.89 -10.71 -18.26
CA LEU A 323 19.46 -10.60 -17.94
C LEU A 323 19.03 -11.50 -16.76
N PRO A 324 19.45 -12.78 -16.69
CA PRO A 324 19.19 -13.58 -15.50
C PRO A 324 19.72 -12.96 -14.21
N LEU A 325 20.94 -12.41 -14.21
CA LEU A 325 21.54 -11.79 -13.01
C LEU A 325 20.89 -10.44 -12.67
N ALA A 326 20.43 -9.69 -13.66
CA ALA A 326 19.73 -8.41 -13.49
C ALA A 326 18.25 -8.56 -13.09
N LEU A 327 17.64 -9.73 -13.35
CA LEU A 327 16.20 -9.98 -13.16
C LEU A 327 15.66 -9.59 -11.76
N PRO A 328 16.34 -9.87 -10.64
CA PRO A 328 15.97 -9.38 -9.31
C PRO A 328 15.65 -7.88 -9.24
N ILE A 329 16.53 -7.07 -9.83
CA ILE A 329 16.46 -5.60 -9.78
C ILE A 329 15.36 -5.13 -10.73
N ILE A 330 15.27 -5.73 -11.92
CA ILE A 330 14.21 -5.45 -12.89
C ILE A 330 12.83 -5.71 -12.27
N LEU A 331 12.64 -6.86 -11.61
CA LEU A 331 11.36 -7.20 -10.98
C LEU A 331 11.05 -6.29 -9.77
N THR A 332 12.08 -5.86 -9.03
CA THR A 332 11.91 -4.85 -7.97
C THR A 332 11.37 -3.54 -8.57
N GLY A 333 11.88 -3.12 -9.73
CA GLY A 333 11.35 -2.00 -10.50
C GLY A 333 9.89 -2.21 -10.90
N VAL A 334 9.55 -3.37 -11.48
CA VAL A 334 8.17 -3.72 -11.84
C VAL A 334 7.22 -3.63 -10.65
N ARG A 335 7.65 -4.07 -9.45
CA ARG A 335 6.88 -3.96 -8.21
C ARG A 335 6.59 -2.51 -7.83
N ILE A 336 7.61 -1.67 -7.83
CA ILE A 336 7.46 -0.24 -7.50
C ILE A 336 6.45 0.41 -8.46
N VAL A 337 6.58 0.12 -9.75
CA VAL A 337 5.68 0.65 -10.78
C VAL A 337 4.26 0.12 -10.64
N LEU A 338 4.07 -1.15 -10.30
CA LEU A 338 2.74 -1.70 -10.06
C LEU A 338 2.02 -0.98 -8.92
N VAL A 339 2.71 -0.79 -7.79
CA VAL A 339 2.15 -0.07 -6.63
C VAL A 339 1.84 1.39 -6.99
N GLN A 340 2.76 2.05 -7.70
CA GLN A 340 2.55 3.41 -8.21
C GLN A 340 1.34 3.50 -9.14
N ASN A 341 1.21 2.58 -10.10
CA ASN A 341 0.09 2.54 -11.05
C ASN A 341 -1.24 2.32 -10.35
N ILE A 342 -1.34 1.41 -9.38
CA ILE A 342 -2.59 1.22 -8.59
C ILE A 342 -3.01 2.56 -7.95
N GLY A 343 -2.07 3.32 -7.40
CA GLY A 343 -2.34 4.67 -6.91
C GLY A 343 -2.83 5.62 -8.02
N LEU A 344 -2.12 5.69 -9.14
CA LEU A 344 -2.42 6.61 -10.25
C LEU A 344 -3.74 6.30 -10.98
N VAL A 345 -4.16 5.04 -11.01
CA VAL A 345 -5.46 4.63 -11.59
C VAL A 345 -6.62 5.29 -10.84
N THR A 346 -6.48 5.52 -9.52
CA THR A 346 -7.49 6.25 -8.75
C THR A 346 -7.76 7.62 -9.37
N ILE A 347 -6.71 8.33 -9.78
CA ILE A 347 -6.82 9.67 -10.38
C ILE A 347 -7.46 9.62 -11.77
N ALA A 348 -7.29 8.51 -12.51
CA ALA A 348 -7.86 8.34 -13.84
C ALA A 348 -9.41 8.42 -13.88
N ALA A 349 -10.08 8.18 -12.76
CA ALA A 349 -11.53 8.35 -12.66
C ALA A 349 -11.99 9.80 -12.98
N LEU A 350 -11.16 10.83 -12.73
CA LEU A 350 -11.47 12.23 -13.05
C LEU A 350 -11.71 12.47 -14.55
N ILE A 351 -11.14 11.63 -15.40
CA ILE A 351 -11.26 11.73 -16.85
C ILE A 351 -12.14 10.63 -17.43
N GLY A 352 -12.91 9.93 -16.59
CA GLY A 352 -13.76 8.81 -16.97
C GLY A 352 -13.02 7.48 -17.21
N GLY A 353 -11.76 7.36 -16.78
CA GLY A 353 -10.98 6.12 -16.93
C GLY A 353 -11.57 4.91 -16.20
N GLY A 354 -12.34 5.19 -15.14
CA GLY A 354 -12.92 4.20 -14.23
C GLY A 354 -11.98 3.86 -13.07
N GLY A 355 -12.18 2.69 -12.48
CA GLY A 355 -11.48 2.24 -11.29
C GLY A 355 -12.17 2.66 -9.99
N PHE A 356 -11.71 2.12 -8.86
CA PHE A 356 -12.15 2.55 -7.52
C PHE A 356 -12.11 4.07 -7.26
N GLY A 357 -11.33 4.82 -8.05
CA GLY A 357 -11.34 6.29 -8.03
C GLY A 357 -12.71 6.91 -8.31
N VAL A 358 -13.60 6.21 -9.01
CA VAL A 358 -14.98 6.67 -9.26
C VAL A 358 -15.69 6.96 -7.93
N PHE A 359 -15.61 6.03 -6.97
CA PHE A 359 -16.18 6.22 -5.63
C PHE A 359 -15.46 7.31 -4.83
N VAL A 360 -14.13 7.41 -4.96
CA VAL A 360 -13.34 8.46 -4.30
C VAL A 360 -13.81 9.84 -4.73
N PHE A 361 -13.87 10.12 -6.03
CA PHE A 361 -14.23 11.43 -6.53
C PHE A 361 -15.72 11.74 -6.41
N GLN A 362 -16.59 10.74 -6.57
CA GLN A 362 -18.02 10.91 -6.25
C GLN A 362 -18.22 11.25 -4.76
N GLY A 363 -17.51 10.57 -3.87
CA GLY A 363 -17.56 10.83 -2.44
C GLY A 363 -17.07 12.23 -2.07
N ILE A 364 -15.97 12.69 -2.69
CA ILE A 364 -15.48 14.07 -2.53
C ILE A 364 -16.53 15.06 -3.04
N GLY A 365 -17.09 14.85 -4.23
CA GLY A 365 -18.08 15.76 -4.83
C GLY A 365 -19.40 15.82 -4.04
N GLN A 366 -19.75 14.78 -3.31
CA GLN A 366 -20.97 14.71 -2.48
C GLN A 366 -20.71 14.98 -0.99
N SER A 367 -19.47 15.31 -0.60
CA SER A 367 -19.05 15.37 0.81
C SER A 367 -19.39 14.10 1.61
N ALA A 368 -19.40 12.95 0.92
CA ALA A 368 -19.75 11.65 1.46
C ALA A 368 -18.47 10.83 1.72
N THR A 369 -17.86 11.04 2.89
CA THR A 369 -16.64 10.34 3.31
C THR A 369 -16.75 8.81 3.22
N ASP A 370 -17.95 8.26 3.44
CA ASP A 370 -18.19 6.81 3.38
C ASP A 370 -17.98 6.26 1.96
N LEU A 371 -18.36 7.04 0.95
CA LEU A 371 -18.16 6.71 -0.46
C LEU A 371 -16.68 6.89 -0.85
N VAL A 372 -16.00 7.88 -0.26
CA VAL A 372 -14.54 8.02 -0.41
C VAL A 372 -13.82 6.77 0.11
N LEU A 373 -14.20 6.30 1.30
CA LEU A 373 -13.64 5.08 1.90
C LEU A 373 -13.94 3.83 1.08
N LEU A 374 -15.13 3.75 0.47
CA LEU A 374 -15.51 2.64 -0.41
C LEU A 374 -14.53 2.47 -1.59
N GLY A 375 -13.97 3.56 -2.12
CA GLY A 375 -12.92 3.49 -3.15
C GLY A 375 -11.49 3.40 -2.60
N ALA A 376 -11.18 4.15 -1.55
CA ALA A 376 -9.81 4.26 -1.03
C ALA A 376 -9.32 2.98 -0.34
N VAL A 377 -10.13 2.36 0.51
CA VAL A 377 -9.75 1.16 1.27
C VAL A 377 -9.39 -0.02 0.35
N PRO A 378 -10.20 -0.42 -0.65
CA PRO A 378 -9.82 -1.52 -1.55
C PRO A 378 -8.63 -1.17 -2.44
N THR A 379 -8.45 0.10 -2.81
CA THR A 379 -7.25 0.55 -3.55
C THR A 379 -5.97 0.31 -2.74
N ILE A 380 -5.98 0.72 -1.46
CA ILE A 380 -4.85 0.51 -0.54
C ILE A 380 -4.61 -0.99 -0.35
N ALA A 381 -5.67 -1.77 -0.10
CA ALA A 381 -5.57 -3.21 0.08
C ALA A 381 -4.98 -3.90 -1.17
N LEU A 382 -5.41 -3.50 -2.37
CA LEU A 382 -4.88 -4.01 -3.64
C LEU A 382 -3.40 -3.67 -3.81
N ALA A 383 -2.99 -2.44 -3.49
CA ALA A 383 -1.59 -2.01 -3.57
C ALA A 383 -0.68 -2.83 -2.62
N PHE A 384 -1.08 -3.01 -1.37
CA PHE A 384 -0.35 -3.84 -0.40
C PHE A 384 -0.29 -5.31 -0.82
N ALA A 385 -1.43 -5.87 -1.27
CA ALA A 385 -1.48 -7.25 -1.74
C ALA A 385 -0.56 -7.46 -2.95
N ALA A 386 -0.62 -6.58 -3.95
CA ALA A 386 0.24 -6.63 -5.13
C ALA A 386 1.73 -6.56 -4.75
N ALA A 387 2.11 -5.66 -3.84
CA ALA A 387 3.48 -5.52 -3.36
C ALA A 387 3.99 -6.82 -2.71
N ILE A 388 3.24 -7.35 -1.74
CA ILE A 388 3.62 -8.55 -0.97
C ILE A 388 3.70 -9.78 -1.89
N LEU A 389 2.72 -9.97 -2.78
CA LEU A 389 2.69 -11.11 -3.69
C LEU A 389 3.87 -11.08 -4.67
N LEU A 390 4.18 -9.91 -5.22
CA LEU A 390 5.28 -9.77 -6.16
C LEU A 390 6.63 -9.90 -5.45
N ASP A 391 6.79 -9.36 -4.24
CA ASP A 391 7.99 -9.59 -3.41
C ASP A 391 8.23 -11.07 -3.12
N ALA A 392 7.17 -11.78 -2.74
CA ALA A 392 7.26 -13.22 -2.52
C ALA A 392 7.64 -13.98 -3.80
N LEU A 393 7.07 -13.60 -4.95
CA LEU A 393 7.40 -14.19 -6.25
C LEU A 393 8.88 -13.96 -6.61
N ILE A 394 9.37 -12.73 -6.44
CA ILE A 394 10.76 -12.36 -6.71
C ILE A 394 11.73 -13.22 -5.90
N GLU A 395 11.47 -13.35 -4.60
CA GLU A 395 12.31 -14.13 -3.69
C GLU A 395 12.27 -15.63 -4.02
N LEU A 396 11.11 -16.18 -4.41
CA LEU A 396 11.00 -17.58 -4.84
C LEU A 396 11.76 -17.86 -6.14
N VAL A 397 11.79 -16.90 -7.08
CA VAL A 397 12.58 -17.02 -8.32
C VAL A 397 14.08 -16.96 -8.02
N GLN A 398 14.50 -16.17 -7.03
CA GLN A 398 15.90 -16.06 -6.61
C GLN A 398 16.38 -17.24 -5.77
N GLY A 399 15.56 -17.73 -4.84
CA GLY A 399 15.89 -18.83 -3.93
C GLY A 399 16.14 -20.16 -4.64
N ARG A 400 15.69 -20.31 -5.89
CA ARG A 400 16.00 -21.46 -6.76
C ARG A 400 17.35 -21.36 -7.49
N ARG A 401 18.08 -20.24 -7.34
CA ARG A 401 19.34 -19.95 -8.05
C ARG A 401 20.58 -19.90 -7.15
N LYS A 402 20.42 -20.13 -5.86
CA LYS A 402 21.53 -20.53 -4.97
C LYS A 402 21.59 -22.04 -4.96
#